data_AF-T1K7L1-F1
#
_entry.id   AF-T1K7L1-F1
#
_cell.length_a   1.000
_cell.length_b   1.000
_cell.length_c   1.000
_cell.angle_alpha   90.00
_cell.angle_beta   90.00
_cell.angle_gamma   90.00
#
_symmetry.space_group_name_H-M   'P 1'
#
loop_
_entity.id
_entity.type
_entity.pdbx_description
1 polymer ?
#
loop_
_entity_poly.entity_id
_entity_poly.type
_entity_poly.pdbx_seq_one_letter_code
_entity_poly.pdbx_strand_id
1 'polypeptide(L)'
;MNRFNSLISAYGATLSTKDVEILQELFSLDASASLLKFNPFIWGESAPLYYSTIADTRFTLFKMPKSSHVLGQYRKGKMMKTLKEFPVDLPLDPSVEYEDRPDLYDPRFILFTLYHLLGPENAINSNQIIKLNGLSIALMTTSSENASMRNLGYLVLERFFYHLEGSKSSSAIYFWVHFIDCYRSSLNSTNQQVPFLLNSLLIEIIEIVDTPKDSLFYAIKDFVTAKPKLDSYQITLLFKNLLTTKDLEWKKCQKLVLNLLSRCIKSDEDFEICKTNDLCRYILSIYSSNWCDLNDKICILKFIKSCIRLPKVAKVFLIEYGLTVWLTNIVASLDSKDPSEQDELKDLVKILQKSCRNTDLPKNCYKQQLKMLKVWVKFSESSSVTS
;
A
#
# COMPACT_ATOMS: atom_id res chain seq x y z
N MET A 1 34.73 1.80 -12.29
CA MET A 1 34.45 3.22 -12.00
C MET A 1 33.69 3.90 -13.13
N ASN A 2 34.24 4.06 -14.36
CA ASN A 2 33.56 4.81 -15.43
C ASN A 2 32.16 4.27 -15.80
N ARG A 3 32.00 2.94 -15.96
CA ARG A 3 30.69 2.32 -16.25
C ARG A 3 29.69 2.46 -15.09
N PHE A 4 30.16 2.34 -13.84
CA PHE A 4 29.31 2.55 -12.66
C PHE A 4 28.80 4.00 -12.61
N ASN A 5 29.69 4.98 -12.81
CA ASN A 5 29.33 6.40 -12.79
C ASN A 5 28.31 6.75 -13.87
N SER A 6 28.45 6.21 -15.09
CA SER A 6 27.46 6.46 -16.16
C SER A 6 26.09 5.87 -15.84
N LEU A 7 26.04 4.65 -15.29
CA LEU A 7 24.79 3.98 -14.93
C LEU A 7 24.06 4.70 -13.79
N ILE A 8 24.76 4.96 -12.68
CA ILE A 8 24.15 5.55 -11.49
C ILE A 8 23.69 7.00 -11.74
N SER A 9 24.34 7.71 -12.68
CA SER A 9 23.94 9.07 -13.07
C SER A 9 22.68 9.09 -13.95
N ALA A 10 22.42 8.03 -14.70
CA ALA A 10 21.24 7.91 -15.55
C ALA A 10 20.03 7.28 -14.84
N TYR A 11 20.24 6.78 -13.62
CA TYR A 11 19.26 6.05 -12.82
C TYR A 11 18.26 6.97 -12.14
N GLY A 12 16.96 6.69 -12.28
CA GLY A 12 15.86 7.43 -11.66
C GLY A 12 15.24 6.77 -10.43
N ALA A 13 15.75 5.60 -10.02
CA ALA A 13 15.21 4.77 -8.93
C ALA A 13 13.74 4.33 -9.14
N THR A 14 13.28 4.21 -10.38
CA THR A 14 11.88 3.88 -10.72
C THR A 14 11.70 2.43 -11.17
N LEU A 15 10.45 1.96 -11.24
CA LEU A 15 10.11 0.70 -11.91
C LEU A 15 10.03 0.85 -13.43
N SER A 16 10.73 1.82 -14.03
CA SER A 16 10.84 1.88 -15.50
C SER A 16 11.74 0.78 -16.03
N THR A 17 11.47 0.21 -17.21
CA THR A 17 12.32 -0.83 -17.83
C THR A 17 13.79 -0.43 -17.85
N LYS A 18 14.06 0.83 -18.23
CA LYS A 18 15.42 1.39 -18.23
C LYS A 18 16.06 1.34 -16.84
N ASP A 19 15.35 1.77 -15.80
CA ASP A 19 15.90 1.80 -14.45
C ASP A 19 16.10 0.39 -13.89
N VAL A 20 15.19 -0.55 -14.17
CA VAL A 20 15.34 -1.93 -13.69
C VAL A 20 16.51 -2.62 -14.38
N GLU A 21 16.74 -2.39 -15.68
CA GLU A 21 17.96 -2.85 -16.37
C GLU A 21 19.24 -2.28 -15.74
N ILE A 22 19.25 -0.97 -15.44
CA ILE A 22 20.37 -0.35 -14.71
C ILE A 22 20.58 -1.02 -13.36
N LEU A 23 19.49 -1.31 -12.63
CA LEU A 23 19.56 -1.97 -11.32
C LEU A 23 20.16 -3.38 -11.45
N GLN A 24 19.71 -4.18 -12.43
CA GLN A 24 20.29 -5.50 -12.73
C GLN A 24 21.80 -5.41 -13.00
N GLU A 25 22.22 -4.45 -13.84
CA GLU A 25 23.64 -4.23 -14.11
C GLU A 25 24.41 -3.87 -12.84
N LEU A 26 23.86 -2.99 -12.00
CA LEU A 26 24.48 -2.62 -10.72
C LEU A 26 24.66 -3.83 -9.78
N PHE A 27 23.66 -4.72 -9.67
CA PHE A 27 23.78 -5.96 -8.90
C PHE A 27 24.84 -6.91 -9.48
N SER A 28 24.90 -7.06 -10.81
CA SER A 28 25.89 -7.90 -11.47
C SER A 28 27.33 -7.38 -11.26
N LEU A 29 27.50 -6.05 -11.27
CA LEU A 29 28.78 -5.42 -11.02
C LEU A 29 29.20 -5.56 -9.56
N ASP A 30 28.26 -5.49 -8.60
CA ASP A 30 28.56 -5.66 -7.18
C ASP A 30 29.13 -7.04 -6.87
N ALA A 31 28.55 -8.10 -7.45
CA ALA A 31 29.05 -9.47 -7.34
C ALA A 31 30.51 -9.63 -7.80
N SER A 32 30.95 -8.79 -8.75
CA SER A 32 32.31 -8.84 -9.32
C SER A 32 33.32 -7.88 -8.67
N ALA A 33 32.86 -6.75 -8.11
CA ALA A 33 33.71 -5.61 -7.78
C ALA A 33 33.47 -4.99 -6.39
N SER A 34 32.56 -5.53 -5.57
CA SER A 34 32.23 -5.04 -4.23
C SER A 34 31.87 -3.54 -4.23
N LEU A 35 30.85 -3.20 -5.00
CA LEU A 35 30.21 -1.87 -5.03
C LEU A 35 29.53 -1.53 -3.69
N LEU A 36 29.35 -2.51 -2.79
CA LEU A 36 28.92 -2.33 -1.40
C LEU A 36 29.65 -1.18 -0.67
N LYS A 37 30.90 -0.85 -1.04
CA LYS A 37 31.68 0.26 -0.46
C LYS A 37 31.09 1.65 -0.73
N PHE A 38 30.27 1.79 -1.76
CA PHE A 38 29.66 3.06 -2.15
C PHE A 38 28.22 3.22 -1.65
N ASN A 39 27.72 2.24 -0.90
CA ASN A 39 26.40 2.34 -0.30
C ASN A 39 26.40 3.24 0.95
N PRO A 40 25.28 3.94 1.21
CA PRO A 40 24.13 4.12 0.31
C PRO A 40 24.46 5.03 -0.89
N PHE A 41 23.89 4.74 -2.06
CA PHE A 41 24.23 5.45 -3.31
C PHE A 41 23.64 6.87 -3.42
N ILE A 42 24.40 7.77 -4.04
CA ILE A 42 23.88 9.00 -4.67
C ILE A 42 23.64 8.68 -6.14
N TRP A 43 22.47 8.99 -6.67
CA TRP A 43 22.00 8.62 -8.00
C TRP A 43 21.41 9.81 -8.76
N GLY A 44 21.17 9.63 -10.06
CA GLY A 44 20.66 10.66 -10.94
C GLY A 44 21.65 11.81 -11.16
N GLU A 45 21.13 13.00 -11.41
CA GLU A 45 21.91 14.19 -11.78
C GLU A 45 22.93 14.63 -10.73
N SER A 46 22.75 14.24 -9.47
CA SER A 46 23.69 14.56 -8.39
C SER A 46 24.91 13.62 -8.31
N ALA A 47 24.85 12.47 -8.98
CA ALA A 47 25.87 11.44 -8.88
C ALA A 47 27.23 11.83 -9.52
N PRO A 48 27.30 12.45 -10.72
CA PRO A 48 28.58 12.80 -11.34
C PRO A 48 29.44 13.69 -10.44
N LEU A 49 28.82 14.72 -9.85
CA LEU A 49 29.49 15.70 -8.98
C LEU A 49 30.01 15.06 -7.68
N TYR A 50 29.22 14.13 -7.13
CA TYR A 50 29.58 13.44 -5.89
C TYR A 50 30.74 12.46 -6.12
N TYR A 51 30.65 11.60 -7.13
CA TYR A 51 31.65 10.56 -7.36
C TYR A 51 32.94 11.06 -8.02
N SER A 52 32.92 12.18 -8.75
CA SER A 52 34.16 12.81 -9.23
C SER A 52 35.01 13.31 -8.06
N THR A 53 34.37 13.92 -7.06
CA THR A 53 35.03 14.46 -5.87
C THR A 53 35.69 13.36 -5.02
N ILE A 54 35.09 12.15 -4.99
CA ILE A 54 35.61 11.01 -4.23
C ILE A 54 36.77 10.32 -4.95
N ALA A 55 36.77 10.31 -6.29
CA ALA A 55 37.84 9.70 -7.08
C ALA A 55 39.19 10.44 -6.90
N ASP A 56 39.16 11.75 -6.67
CA ASP A 56 40.36 12.57 -6.50
C ASP A 56 40.97 12.49 -5.09
N THR A 57 40.19 12.12 -4.07
CA THR A 57 40.69 11.94 -2.71
C THR A 57 41.43 10.61 -2.55
N ARG A 58 42.75 10.62 -2.79
CA ARG A 58 43.63 9.50 -2.43
C ARG A 58 43.59 9.25 -0.91
N PHE A 59 43.14 8.07 -0.50
CA PHE A 59 43.33 7.48 0.83
C PHE A 59 42.94 8.36 2.04
N THR A 60 41.67 8.73 2.15
CA THR A 60 41.08 9.11 3.44
C THR A 60 39.66 8.55 3.52
N LEU A 61 39.36 7.82 4.60
CA LEU A 61 38.05 7.25 5.01
C LEU A 61 36.92 7.61 4.05
N PHE A 62 36.41 6.63 3.27
CA PHE A 62 35.24 6.80 2.40
C PHE A 62 34.20 7.66 3.11
N LYS A 63 34.04 8.91 2.67
CA LYS A 63 33.13 9.85 3.32
C LYS A 63 31.73 9.47 2.87
N MET A 64 31.14 8.52 3.61
CA MET A 64 29.78 8.05 3.37
C MET A 64 28.86 9.27 3.19
N PRO A 65 27.95 9.23 2.20
CA PRO A 65 27.08 10.35 1.98
C PRO A 65 26.24 10.55 3.24
N LYS A 66 26.06 11.82 3.62
CA LYS A 66 25.18 12.15 4.74
C LYS A 66 23.79 11.59 4.44
N SER A 67 23.16 11.01 5.46
CA SER A 67 21.79 10.48 5.37
C SER A 67 20.82 11.49 4.75
N SER A 68 20.97 12.77 5.08
CA SER A 68 20.15 13.85 4.52
C SER A 68 20.28 14.02 3.00
N HIS A 69 21.47 13.81 2.43
CA HIS A 69 21.66 13.89 0.98
C HIS A 69 21.04 12.69 0.27
N VAL A 70 21.24 11.49 0.80
CA VAL A 70 20.66 10.26 0.24
C VAL A 70 19.14 10.34 0.23
N LEU A 71 18.57 10.69 1.38
CA LEU A 71 17.15 10.80 1.60
C LEU A 71 16.52 11.96 0.80
N GLY A 72 17.28 13.04 0.58
CA GLY A 72 16.84 14.20 -0.20
C GLY A 72 16.59 13.93 -1.69
N GLN A 73 17.05 12.79 -2.22
CA GLN A 73 16.80 12.38 -3.61
C GLN A 73 15.36 11.87 -3.83
N TYR A 74 14.68 11.46 -2.76
CA TYR A 74 13.33 10.91 -2.82
C TYR A 74 12.27 11.99 -2.67
N ARG A 75 11.26 11.96 -3.55
CA ARG A 75 10.09 12.84 -3.51
C ARG A 75 8.98 12.19 -2.68
N LYS A 76 8.54 12.84 -1.59
CA LYS A 76 7.49 12.32 -0.69
C LYS A 76 6.21 11.92 -1.44
N GLY A 77 5.77 12.72 -2.41
CA GLY A 77 4.56 12.44 -3.21
C GLY A 77 4.66 11.15 -4.03
N LYS A 78 5.80 10.91 -4.70
CA LYS A 78 6.03 9.68 -5.48
C LYS A 78 6.22 8.46 -4.57
N MET A 79 6.86 8.64 -3.40
CA MET A 79 6.94 7.58 -2.39
C MET A 79 5.55 7.19 -1.88
N MET A 80 4.70 8.16 -1.56
CA MET A 80 3.31 7.91 -1.14
C MET A 80 2.51 7.20 -2.24
N LYS A 81 2.69 7.57 -3.51
CA LYS A 81 2.09 6.85 -4.63
C LYS A 81 2.57 5.39 -4.69
N THR A 82 3.87 5.17 -4.55
CA THR A 82 4.51 3.84 -4.52
C THR A 82 3.94 2.97 -3.41
N LEU A 83 3.68 3.54 -2.22
CA LEU A 83 3.03 2.81 -1.12
C LEU A 83 1.58 2.43 -1.44
N LYS A 84 0.80 3.37 -1.97
CA LYS A 84 -0.62 3.15 -2.26
C LYS A 84 -0.84 2.13 -3.37
N GLU A 85 0.06 2.10 -4.34
CA GLU A 85 0.01 1.25 -5.53
C GLU A 85 1.08 0.16 -5.53
N PHE A 86 1.60 -0.22 -4.36
CA PHE A 86 2.72 -1.16 -4.25
C PHE A 86 2.41 -2.50 -4.97
N PRO A 87 3.28 -2.95 -5.89
CA PRO A 87 3.12 -4.22 -6.59
C PRO A 87 3.48 -5.39 -5.67
N VAL A 88 2.46 -6.13 -5.21
CA VAL A 88 2.63 -7.21 -4.22
C VAL A 88 3.38 -8.41 -4.79
N ASP A 89 3.26 -8.62 -6.09
CA ASP A 89 3.89 -9.66 -6.90
C ASP A 89 5.32 -9.33 -7.34
N LEU A 90 5.81 -8.11 -7.08
CA LEU A 90 7.17 -7.70 -7.47
C LEU A 90 8.24 -8.59 -6.81
N PRO A 91 9.03 -9.33 -7.61
CA PRO A 91 10.12 -10.15 -7.08
C PRO A 91 11.29 -9.28 -6.63
N LEU A 92 12.06 -9.77 -5.64
CA LEU A 92 13.29 -9.10 -5.20
C LEU A 92 14.37 -9.14 -6.29
N ASP A 93 14.44 -10.23 -7.04
CA ASP A 93 15.39 -10.41 -8.14
C ASP A 93 14.98 -9.50 -9.31
N PRO A 94 15.81 -8.52 -9.70
CA PRO A 94 15.46 -7.60 -10.76
C PRO A 94 15.45 -8.25 -12.15
N SER A 95 16.02 -9.45 -12.34
CA SER A 95 16.04 -10.18 -13.61
C SER A 95 14.72 -10.85 -13.99
N VAL A 96 13.80 -10.97 -13.03
CA VAL A 96 12.48 -11.59 -13.24
C VAL A 96 11.52 -10.57 -13.87
N GLU A 97 10.62 -11.06 -14.73
CA GLU A 97 9.58 -10.25 -15.38
C GLU A 97 8.74 -9.49 -14.34
N TYR A 98 8.37 -8.25 -14.71
CA TYR A 98 7.59 -7.36 -13.86
C TYR A 98 6.80 -6.37 -14.73
N GLU A 99 5.83 -5.68 -14.14
CA GLU A 99 5.04 -4.66 -14.83
C GLU A 99 5.80 -3.32 -14.89
N ASP A 100 5.99 -2.76 -16.09
CA ASP A 100 6.63 -1.46 -16.28
C ASP A 100 5.80 -0.33 -15.66
N ARG A 101 6.34 0.32 -14.62
CA ARG A 101 5.65 1.33 -13.81
C ARG A 101 6.56 2.53 -13.52
N PRO A 102 6.93 3.33 -14.55
CA PRO A 102 7.86 4.45 -14.42
C PRO A 102 7.39 5.54 -13.43
N ASP A 103 6.09 5.57 -13.14
CA ASP A 103 5.46 6.49 -12.20
C ASP A 103 5.70 6.13 -10.73
N LEU A 104 6.20 4.92 -10.42
CA LEU A 104 6.50 4.44 -9.07
C LEU A 104 8.02 4.38 -8.84
N TYR A 105 8.45 4.48 -7.59
CA TYR A 105 9.82 4.12 -7.22
C TYR A 105 9.99 2.61 -7.17
N ASP A 106 11.21 2.11 -7.40
CA ASP A 106 11.56 0.69 -7.26
C ASP A 106 11.79 0.35 -5.77
N PRO A 107 10.90 -0.45 -5.13
CA PRO A 107 11.03 -0.83 -3.73
C PRO A 107 12.32 -1.61 -3.44
N ARG A 108 12.87 -2.37 -4.41
CA ARG A 108 14.11 -3.14 -4.24
C ARG A 108 15.27 -2.21 -3.93
N PHE A 109 15.41 -1.16 -4.73
CA PHE A 109 16.47 -0.17 -4.56
C PHE A 109 16.29 0.66 -3.30
N ILE A 110 15.04 1.03 -2.96
CA ILE A 110 14.75 1.76 -1.72
C ILE A 110 15.10 0.91 -0.50
N LEU A 111 14.68 -0.36 -0.45
CA LEU A 111 15.00 -1.26 0.66
C LEU A 111 16.49 -1.47 0.80
N PHE A 112 17.21 -1.68 -0.31
CA PHE A 112 18.66 -1.82 -0.30
C PHE A 112 19.34 -0.54 0.23
N THR A 113 18.88 0.63 -0.20
CA THR A 113 19.34 1.92 0.31
C THR A 113 19.10 2.04 1.82
N LEU A 114 17.89 1.73 2.29
CA LEU A 114 17.52 1.81 3.70
C LEU A 114 18.29 0.81 4.56
N TYR A 115 18.50 -0.41 4.06
CA TYR A 115 19.29 -1.43 4.74
C TYR A 115 20.69 -0.90 5.06
N HIS A 116 21.39 -0.36 4.06
CA HIS A 116 22.73 0.21 4.25
C HIS A 116 22.71 1.49 5.09
N LEU A 117 21.75 2.37 4.86
CA LEU A 117 21.62 3.61 5.64
C LEU A 117 21.44 3.31 7.13
N LEU A 118 20.66 2.28 7.47
CA LEU A 118 20.38 1.85 8.84
C LEU A 118 21.42 0.87 9.40
N GLY A 119 22.62 0.77 8.81
CA GLY A 119 23.74 0.04 9.41
C GLY A 119 24.00 0.47 10.86
N PRO A 120 24.36 -0.45 11.78
CA PRO A 120 24.54 -0.16 13.21
C PRO A 120 25.62 0.91 13.50
N GLU A 121 26.60 1.04 12.61
CA GLU A 121 27.68 2.02 12.68
C GLU A 121 27.25 3.45 12.29
N ASN A 122 26.07 3.64 11.69
CA ASN A 122 25.65 4.92 11.13
C ASN A 122 24.84 5.75 12.14
N ALA A 123 25.15 7.03 12.25
CA ALA A 123 24.32 7.97 12.99
C ALA A 123 23.16 8.47 12.11
N ILE A 124 21.94 8.07 12.45
CA ILE A 124 20.74 8.33 11.63
C ILE A 124 19.72 9.18 12.38
N ASN A 125 19.05 10.07 11.64
CA ASN A 125 17.88 10.79 12.12
C ASN A 125 16.61 10.02 11.74
N SER A 126 16.09 9.19 12.66
CA SER A 126 14.91 8.35 12.41
C SER A 126 13.67 9.16 12.01
N ASN A 127 13.52 10.39 12.53
CA ASN A 127 12.40 11.27 12.16
C ASN A 127 12.46 11.67 10.68
N GLN A 128 13.67 11.85 10.11
CA GLN A 128 13.80 12.17 8.69
C GLN A 128 13.38 10.99 7.81
N ILE A 129 13.70 9.77 8.23
CA ILE A 129 13.30 8.55 7.53
C ILE A 129 11.78 8.37 7.58
N ILE A 130 11.15 8.60 8.74
CA ILE A 130 9.69 8.53 8.90
C ILE A 130 9.00 9.55 7.99
N LYS A 131 9.44 10.82 8.01
CA LYS A 131 8.89 11.89 7.17
C LYS A 131 8.94 11.60 5.68
N LEU A 132 9.94 10.84 5.24
CA LEU A 132 10.11 10.42 3.85
C LEU A 132 9.52 9.05 3.55
N ASN A 133 8.71 8.49 4.45
CA ASN A 133 8.04 7.21 4.27
C ASN A 133 9.00 6.00 4.20
N GLY A 134 10.20 6.11 4.78
CA GLY A 134 11.15 4.99 4.85
C GLY A 134 10.68 3.86 5.78
N LEU A 135 10.03 4.18 6.90
CA LEU A 135 9.37 3.17 7.75
C LEU A 135 8.19 2.54 7.00
N SER A 136 7.37 3.37 6.36
CA SER A 136 6.18 2.97 5.60
C SER A 136 6.50 1.98 4.47
N ILE A 137 7.57 2.19 3.71
CA ILE A 137 7.95 1.27 2.62
C ILE A 137 8.49 -0.05 3.14
N ALA A 138 9.26 -0.03 4.24
CA ALA A 138 9.72 -1.25 4.90
C ALA A 138 8.53 -2.10 5.37
N LEU A 139 7.53 -1.49 6.03
CA LEU A 139 6.28 -2.16 6.39
C LEU A 139 5.56 -2.70 5.15
N MET A 140 5.33 -1.86 4.13
CA MET A 140 4.56 -2.25 2.94
C MET A 140 5.16 -3.48 2.23
N THR A 141 6.49 -3.58 2.16
CA THR A 141 7.16 -4.70 1.48
C THR A 141 6.94 -6.06 2.15
N THR A 142 6.56 -6.09 3.43
CA THR A 142 6.14 -7.32 4.13
C THR A 142 4.81 -7.90 3.62
N SER A 143 4.04 -7.14 2.83
CA SER A 143 2.85 -7.63 2.12
C SER A 143 3.18 -8.31 0.79
N SER A 144 4.44 -8.33 0.35
CA SER A 144 4.84 -8.96 -0.90
C SER A 144 4.59 -10.46 -0.88
N GLU A 145 4.19 -11.02 -2.03
CA GLU A 145 4.09 -12.46 -2.26
C GLU A 145 5.49 -13.11 -2.31
N ASN A 146 6.51 -12.34 -2.69
CA ASN A 146 7.90 -12.79 -2.73
C ASN A 146 8.52 -12.85 -1.32
N ALA A 147 8.89 -14.05 -0.87
CA ALA A 147 9.47 -14.28 0.45
C ALA A 147 10.78 -13.52 0.70
N SER A 148 11.61 -13.31 -0.32
CA SER A 148 12.88 -12.59 -0.18
C SER A 148 12.65 -11.09 -0.02
N MET A 149 11.69 -10.52 -0.75
CA MET A 149 11.26 -9.13 -0.58
C MET A 149 10.78 -8.87 0.85
N ARG A 150 9.92 -9.75 1.38
CA ARG A 150 9.44 -9.67 2.77
C ARG A 150 10.58 -9.74 3.78
N ASN A 151 11.50 -10.70 3.63
CA ASN A 151 12.67 -10.83 4.50
C ASN A 151 13.51 -9.56 4.52
N LEU A 152 13.79 -8.95 3.35
CA LEU A 152 14.53 -7.70 3.29
C LEU A 152 13.77 -6.55 3.98
N GLY A 153 12.45 -6.48 3.81
CA GLY A 153 11.58 -5.55 4.55
C GLY A 153 11.71 -5.73 6.07
N TYR A 154 11.62 -6.95 6.57
CA TYR A 154 11.79 -7.26 8.00
C TYR A 154 13.18 -6.92 8.53
N LEU A 155 14.25 -7.17 7.77
CA LEU A 155 15.61 -6.77 8.14
C LEU A 155 15.77 -5.25 8.23
N VAL A 156 15.13 -4.50 7.32
CA VAL A 156 15.12 -3.04 7.39
C VAL A 156 14.36 -2.56 8.63
N LEU A 157 13.22 -3.18 8.96
CA LEU A 157 12.45 -2.86 10.17
C LEU A 157 13.24 -3.16 11.45
N GLU A 158 13.95 -4.28 11.51
CA GLU A 158 14.83 -4.65 12.62
C GLU A 158 15.93 -3.60 12.84
N ARG A 159 16.63 -3.21 11.77
CA ARG A 159 17.65 -2.15 11.84
C ARG A 159 17.05 -0.81 12.26
N PHE A 160 15.88 -0.48 11.73
CA PHE A 160 15.19 0.76 12.10
C PHE A 160 14.83 0.79 13.58
N PHE A 161 14.33 -0.34 14.12
CA PHE A 161 14.02 -0.51 15.53
C PHE A 161 15.27 -0.30 16.43
N TYR A 162 16.41 -0.90 16.05
CA TYR A 162 17.68 -0.70 16.75
C TYR A 162 18.07 0.78 16.87
N HIS A 163 17.91 1.56 15.79
CA HIS A 163 18.17 3.01 15.80
C HIS A 163 17.18 3.79 16.66
N LEU A 164 15.92 3.36 16.77
CA LEU A 164 14.95 3.98 17.66
C LEU A 164 15.30 3.74 19.13
N GLU A 165 15.63 2.50 19.51
CA GLU A 165 15.99 2.15 20.89
C GLU A 165 17.27 2.85 21.36
N GLY A 166 18.26 2.99 20.47
CA GLY A 166 19.53 3.66 20.78
C GLY A 166 19.43 5.19 20.86
N SER A 167 18.30 5.79 20.46
CA SER A 167 18.16 7.24 20.39
C SER A 167 17.83 7.85 21.77
N LYS A 168 18.67 8.78 22.22
CA LYS A 168 18.58 9.40 23.56
C LYS A 168 17.52 10.52 23.68
N SER A 169 16.45 10.53 22.87
CA SER A 169 15.60 11.74 22.74
C SER A 169 14.08 11.53 22.62
N SER A 170 13.34 12.33 23.40
CA SER A 170 11.92 12.68 23.27
C SER A 170 10.87 11.58 23.47
N SER A 171 9.72 11.98 24.02
CA SER A 171 8.53 11.12 24.18
C SER A 171 7.99 10.57 22.86
N ALA A 172 8.31 11.22 21.73
CA ALA A 172 7.89 10.78 20.41
C ALA A 172 8.55 9.46 19.97
N ILE A 173 9.77 9.16 20.46
CA ILE A 173 10.45 7.90 20.12
C ILE A 173 9.77 6.70 20.77
N TYR A 174 9.26 6.85 22.00
CA TYR A 174 8.53 5.77 22.67
C TYR A 174 7.27 5.36 21.90
N PHE A 175 6.61 6.30 21.22
CA PHE A 175 5.49 5.95 20.34
C PHE A 175 5.95 5.05 19.20
N TRP A 176 7.06 5.36 18.53
CA TRP A 176 7.56 4.57 17.39
C TRP A 176 8.12 3.21 17.81
N VAL A 177 8.79 3.14 18.97
CA VAL A 177 9.21 1.85 19.57
C VAL A 177 7.97 1.00 19.83
N HIS A 178 6.97 1.53 20.54
CA HIS A 178 5.70 0.84 20.82
C HIS A 178 4.96 0.44 19.52
N PHE A 179 4.94 1.31 18.52
CA PHE A 179 4.31 1.04 17.23
C PHE A 179 4.92 -0.18 16.53
N ILE A 180 6.26 -0.26 16.47
CA ILE A 180 6.95 -1.41 15.88
C ILE A 180 6.81 -2.66 16.75
N ASP A 181 6.82 -2.52 18.08
CA ASP A 181 6.58 -3.63 19.00
C ASP A 181 5.17 -4.22 18.85
N CYS A 182 4.16 -3.36 18.71
CA CYS A 182 2.79 -3.80 18.42
C CYS A 182 2.73 -4.55 17.09
N TYR A 183 3.39 -4.03 16.07
CA TYR A 183 3.47 -4.69 14.76
C TYR A 183 4.14 -6.07 14.87
N ARG A 184 5.31 -6.15 15.50
CA ARG A 184 6.07 -7.39 15.74
C ARG A 184 5.25 -8.41 16.51
N SER A 185 4.55 -7.97 17.56
CA SER A 185 3.69 -8.81 18.41
C SER A 185 2.44 -9.33 17.71
N SER A 186 2.13 -8.80 16.51
CA SER A 186 0.99 -9.22 15.68
C SER A 186 1.37 -10.31 14.67
N LEU A 187 2.66 -10.65 14.56
CA LEU A 187 3.16 -11.70 13.67
C LEU A 187 3.06 -13.06 14.35
N ASN A 188 2.58 -14.06 13.62
CA ASN A 188 2.41 -15.44 14.10
C ASN A 188 3.52 -16.37 13.62
N SER A 189 4.31 -15.95 12.63
CA SER A 189 5.37 -16.77 12.03
C SER A 189 6.50 -15.89 11.48
N THR A 190 7.67 -16.49 11.30
CA THR A 190 8.81 -15.84 10.65
C THR A 190 8.50 -15.58 9.17
N ASN A 191 8.90 -14.42 8.67
CA ASN A 191 8.68 -14.01 7.28
C ASN A 191 7.21 -14.08 6.82
N GLN A 192 6.27 -13.88 7.75
CA GLN A 192 4.84 -13.88 7.48
C GLN A 192 4.51 -12.82 6.42
N GLN A 193 3.65 -13.17 5.47
CA GLN A 193 3.03 -12.16 4.61
C GLN A 193 1.97 -11.41 5.40
N VAL A 194 2.15 -10.11 5.56
CA VAL A 194 1.19 -9.27 6.29
C VAL A 194 0.13 -8.78 5.32
N PRO A 195 -1.17 -8.86 5.66
CA PRO A 195 -2.25 -8.36 4.80
C PRO A 195 -1.96 -6.93 4.32
N PHE A 196 -2.14 -6.70 3.02
CA PHE A 196 -1.91 -5.39 2.39
C PHE A 196 -2.80 -4.31 3.01
N LEU A 197 -4.01 -4.69 3.41
CA LEU A 197 -4.95 -3.83 4.13
C LEU A 197 -4.39 -3.33 5.46
N LEU A 198 -3.75 -4.20 6.23
CA LEU A 198 -3.15 -3.84 7.52
C LEU A 198 -2.00 -2.86 7.32
N ASN A 199 -1.04 -3.18 6.44
CA ASN A 199 0.09 -2.28 6.18
C ASN A 199 -0.38 -0.94 5.60
N SER A 200 -1.42 -0.93 4.77
CA SER A 200 -1.99 0.33 4.27
C SER A 200 -2.61 1.19 5.37
N LEU A 201 -3.28 0.60 6.37
CA LEU A 201 -3.75 1.33 7.55
C LEU A 201 -2.58 1.90 8.36
N LEU A 202 -1.54 1.11 8.59
CA LEU A 202 -0.35 1.55 9.32
C LEU A 202 0.32 2.76 8.66
N ILE A 203 0.33 2.81 7.34
CA ILE A 203 0.86 3.94 6.58
C ILE A 203 0.02 5.20 6.77
N GLU A 204 -1.31 5.09 6.73
CA GLU A 204 -2.19 6.24 7.04
C GLU A 204 -1.99 6.70 8.49
N ILE A 205 -1.81 5.77 9.44
CA ILE A 205 -1.48 6.07 10.84
C ILE A 205 -0.15 6.83 10.93
N ILE A 206 0.88 6.39 10.21
CA ILE A 206 2.19 7.07 10.17
C ILE A 206 2.03 8.52 9.67
N GLU A 207 1.30 8.74 8.58
CA GLU A 207 1.09 10.09 8.03
C GLU A 207 0.29 11.01 8.99
N ILE A 208 -0.73 10.47 9.66
CA ILE A 208 -1.50 11.22 10.67
C ILE A 208 -0.61 11.59 11.86
N VAL A 209 0.19 10.65 12.36
CA VAL A 209 1.06 10.87 13.53
C VAL A 209 2.25 11.77 13.20
N ASP A 210 2.77 11.75 11.97
CA ASP A 210 3.78 12.71 11.50
C ASP A 210 3.21 14.14 11.35
N THR A 211 1.89 14.30 11.45
CA THR A 211 1.18 15.58 11.36
C THR A 211 0.40 15.90 12.64
N PRO A 212 1.03 16.45 13.70
CA PRO A 212 0.36 16.70 14.99
C PRO A 212 -0.84 17.66 14.95
N LYS A 213 -1.00 18.41 13.86
CA LYS A 213 -2.15 19.30 13.62
C LYS A 213 -3.36 18.56 13.05
N ASP A 214 -3.23 17.29 12.69
CA ASP A 214 -4.32 16.50 12.17
C ASP A 214 -5.38 16.25 13.25
N SER A 215 -6.65 16.48 12.93
CA SER A 215 -7.79 16.27 13.84
C SER A 215 -7.87 14.83 14.40
N LEU A 216 -7.35 13.84 13.67
CA LEU A 216 -7.36 12.43 14.07
C LEU A 216 -6.12 12.03 14.88
N PHE A 217 -5.15 12.92 15.07
CA PHE A 217 -3.87 12.61 15.71
C PHE A 217 -4.04 11.89 17.06
N TYR A 218 -4.83 12.47 17.98
CA TYR A 218 -5.01 11.90 19.31
C TYR A 218 -5.79 10.59 19.28
N ALA A 219 -6.89 10.53 18.54
CA ALA A 219 -7.71 9.32 18.44
C ALA A 219 -6.91 8.12 17.87
N ILE A 220 -6.08 8.37 16.86
CA ILE A 220 -5.23 7.34 16.25
C ILE A 220 -4.06 6.96 17.17
N LYS A 221 -3.42 7.95 17.80
CA LYS A 221 -2.34 7.69 18.76
C LYS A 221 -2.85 6.82 19.92
N ASP A 222 -4.00 7.17 20.48
CA ASP A 222 -4.62 6.43 21.58
C ASP A 222 -4.98 5.01 21.14
N PHE A 223 -5.54 4.83 19.94
CA PHE A 223 -5.80 3.50 19.37
C PHE A 223 -4.56 2.61 19.33
N VAL A 224 -3.43 3.12 18.79
CA VAL A 224 -2.17 2.37 18.69
C VAL A 224 -1.62 2.02 20.07
N THR A 225 -1.72 2.94 21.02
CA THR A 225 -1.18 2.76 22.39
C THR A 225 -2.08 1.93 23.30
N ALA A 226 -3.36 1.73 22.95
CA ALA A 226 -4.33 1.05 23.80
C ALA A 226 -4.09 -0.46 23.94
N LYS A 227 -3.44 -1.11 22.97
CA LYS A 227 -3.20 -2.56 22.96
C LYS A 227 -1.77 -2.87 22.51
N PRO A 228 -1.15 -3.96 23.02
CA PRO A 228 0.22 -4.36 22.67
C PRO A 228 0.31 -5.15 21.36
N LYS A 229 -0.81 -5.40 20.66
CA LYS A 229 -0.86 -6.11 19.39
C LYS A 229 -2.05 -5.63 18.56
N LEU A 230 -1.89 -5.67 17.25
CA LEU A 230 -2.93 -5.41 16.26
C LEU A 230 -3.51 -6.74 15.80
N ASP A 231 -4.83 -6.88 15.91
CA ASP A 231 -5.55 -8.03 15.36
C ASP A 231 -6.66 -7.56 14.42
N SER A 232 -7.17 -8.47 13.60
CA SER A 232 -8.22 -8.20 12.61
C SER A 232 -9.48 -7.61 13.26
N TYR A 233 -9.79 -7.99 14.50
CA TYR A 233 -10.94 -7.47 15.22
C TYR A 233 -10.77 -5.99 15.56
N GLN A 234 -9.62 -5.60 16.13
CA GLN A 234 -9.29 -4.22 16.48
C GLN A 234 -9.26 -3.31 15.24
N ILE A 235 -8.66 -3.78 14.15
CA ILE A 235 -8.62 -3.05 12.87
C ILE A 235 -10.04 -2.78 12.37
N THR A 236 -10.88 -3.81 12.36
CA THR A 236 -12.24 -3.67 11.82
C THR A 236 -13.15 -2.87 12.74
N LEU A 237 -12.93 -2.96 14.05
CA LEU A 237 -13.58 -2.11 15.03
C LEU A 237 -13.18 -0.63 14.83
N LEU A 238 -11.90 -0.34 14.58
CA LEU A 238 -11.46 1.02 14.25
C LEU A 238 -12.18 1.55 13.00
N PHE A 239 -12.22 0.76 11.92
CA PHE A 239 -12.96 1.16 10.70
C PHE A 239 -14.43 1.44 11.00
N LYS A 240 -15.10 0.56 11.75
CA LYS A 240 -16.50 0.77 12.13
C LYS A 240 -16.70 2.01 12.98
N ASN A 241 -15.82 2.28 13.95
CA ASN A 241 -15.89 3.47 14.80
C ASN A 241 -15.68 4.76 13.97
N LEU A 242 -14.71 4.76 13.06
CA LEU A 242 -14.46 5.87 12.16
C LEU A 242 -15.64 6.11 11.19
N LEU A 243 -16.26 5.05 10.69
CA LEU A 243 -17.40 5.15 9.78
C LEU A 243 -18.71 5.58 10.48
N THR A 244 -18.86 5.27 11.77
CA THR A 244 -20.08 5.55 12.56
C THR A 244 -19.98 6.79 13.44
N THR A 245 -18.83 7.47 13.42
CA THR A 245 -18.60 8.65 14.28
C THR A 245 -19.60 9.76 13.98
N LYS A 246 -20.01 10.47 15.03
CA LYS A 246 -20.90 11.64 14.96
C LYS A 246 -20.15 12.96 15.15
N ASP A 247 -18.82 12.90 15.19
CA ASP A 247 -17.96 14.07 15.31
C ASP A 247 -18.11 14.98 14.07
N LEU A 248 -17.76 16.26 14.19
CA LEU A 248 -17.73 17.22 13.09
C LEU A 248 -16.85 16.72 11.93
N GLU A 249 -15.83 15.91 12.25
CA GLU A 249 -14.89 15.31 11.31
C GLU A 249 -15.38 13.99 10.67
N TRP A 250 -16.64 13.59 10.87
CA TRP A 250 -17.18 12.30 10.38
C TRP A 250 -16.91 12.06 8.90
N LYS A 251 -16.98 13.11 8.07
CA LYS A 251 -16.76 13.00 6.63
C LYS A 251 -15.30 12.69 6.30
N LYS A 252 -14.35 13.24 7.06
CA LYS A 252 -12.93 12.94 6.93
C LYS A 252 -12.66 11.48 7.29
N CYS A 253 -13.24 10.99 8.39
CA CYS A 253 -13.16 9.59 8.81
C CYS A 253 -13.75 8.64 7.76
N GLN A 254 -14.95 8.95 7.24
CA GLN A 254 -15.59 8.16 6.20
C GLN A 254 -14.73 8.08 4.94
N LYS A 255 -14.22 9.22 4.46
CA LYS A 255 -13.34 9.26 3.28
C LYS A 255 -12.06 8.46 3.51
N LEU A 256 -11.44 8.55 4.68
CA LEU A 256 -10.24 7.79 5.00
C LEU A 256 -10.48 6.28 4.86
N VAL A 257 -11.54 5.77 5.49
CA VAL A 257 -11.85 4.33 5.47
C VAL A 257 -12.26 3.87 4.07
N LEU A 258 -13.15 4.59 3.39
CA LEU A 258 -13.60 4.21 2.05
C LEU A 258 -12.47 4.25 1.02
N ASN A 259 -11.61 5.28 1.05
CA ASN A 259 -10.44 5.35 0.16
C ASN A 259 -9.49 4.18 0.39
N LEU A 260 -9.22 3.84 1.66
CA LEU A 260 -8.35 2.72 2.02
C LEU A 260 -8.93 1.40 1.51
N LEU A 261 -10.19 1.10 1.84
CA LEU A 261 -10.82 -0.15 1.41
C LEU A 261 -10.94 -0.28 -0.11
N SER A 262 -11.16 0.83 -0.82
CA SER A 262 -11.28 0.82 -2.29
C SER A 262 -10.04 0.29 -3.02
N ARG A 263 -8.85 0.38 -2.40
CA ARG A 263 -7.55 0.04 -3.02
C ARG A 263 -6.80 -1.12 -2.36
N CYS A 264 -7.25 -1.60 -1.20
CA CYS A 264 -6.43 -2.47 -0.35
C CYS A 264 -6.82 -3.95 -0.31
N ILE A 265 -7.95 -4.35 -0.89
CA ILE A 265 -8.34 -5.78 -0.93
C ILE A 265 -7.63 -6.45 -2.10
N LYS A 266 -6.50 -7.13 -1.82
CA LYS A 266 -5.67 -7.82 -2.83
C LYS A 266 -5.68 -9.33 -2.67
N SER A 267 -5.86 -9.85 -1.46
CA SER A 267 -5.93 -11.29 -1.19
C SER A 267 -7.18 -11.69 -0.39
N ASP A 268 -7.39 -13.00 -0.23
CA ASP A 268 -8.46 -13.54 0.62
C ASP A 268 -8.24 -13.10 2.09
N GLU A 269 -7.01 -13.04 2.56
CA GLU A 269 -6.64 -12.61 3.92
C GLU A 269 -6.98 -11.14 4.19
N ASP A 270 -6.83 -10.25 3.20
CA ASP A 270 -7.29 -8.86 3.31
C ASP A 270 -8.80 -8.80 3.53
N PHE A 271 -9.55 -9.63 2.81
CA PHE A 271 -11.00 -9.66 2.91
C PHE A 271 -11.48 -10.25 4.25
N GLU A 272 -10.81 -11.27 4.79
CA GLU A 272 -11.17 -11.86 6.08
C GLU A 272 -11.11 -10.84 7.23
N ILE A 273 -10.23 -9.83 7.16
CA ILE A 273 -10.27 -8.69 8.08
C ILE A 273 -11.62 -7.99 7.95
N CYS A 274 -12.02 -7.58 6.74
CA CYS A 274 -13.29 -6.87 6.48
C CYS A 274 -14.55 -7.67 6.78
N LYS A 275 -14.47 -9.00 6.85
CA LYS A 275 -15.60 -9.85 7.22
C LYS A 275 -15.96 -9.71 8.70
N THR A 276 -14.97 -9.39 9.53
CA THR A 276 -15.16 -9.22 10.97
C THR A 276 -16.10 -8.03 11.25
N ASN A 277 -16.91 -8.05 12.31
CA ASN A 277 -17.76 -6.92 12.76
C ASN A 277 -18.78 -6.34 11.75
N ASP A 278 -19.16 -7.10 10.72
CA ASP A 278 -20.15 -6.71 9.69
C ASP A 278 -19.80 -5.46 8.88
N LEU A 279 -18.51 -5.15 8.74
CA LEU A 279 -18.04 -3.95 8.03
C LEU A 279 -18.58 -3.88 6.59
N CYS A 280 -18.59 -5.00 5.87
CA CYS A 280 -19.08 -5.05 4.49
C CYS A 280 -20.57 -4.66 4.37
N ARG A 281 -21.44 -5.14 5.27
CA ARG A 281 -22.86 -4.76 5.28
C ARG A 281 -23.02 -3.26 5.55
N TYR A 282 -22.23 -2.74 6.48
CA TYR A 282 -22.24 -1.33 6.79
C TYR A 282 -21.85 -0.49 5.56
N ILE A 283 -20.77 -0.84 4.87
CA ILE A 283 -20.32 -0.15 3.64
C ILE A 283 -21.40 -0.17 2.55
N LEU A 284 -22.03 -1.32 2.31
CA LEU A 284 -23.13 -1.42 1.34
C LEU A 284 -24.32 -0.52 1.72
N SER A 285 -24.59 -0.34 3.01
CA SER A 285 -25.64 0.56 3.49
C SER A 285 -25.31 2.04 3.33
N ILE A 286 -24.02 2.43 3.41
CA ILE A 286 -23.57 3.81 3.18
C ILE A 286 -23.96 4.24 1.77
N TYR A 287 -23.81 3.38 0.76
CA TYR A 287 -24.08 3.72 -0.64
C TYR A 287 -25.46 4.35 -0.86
N SER A 288 -26.48 3.81 -0.18
CA SER A 288 -27.88 4.25 -0.28
C SER A 288 -28.25 5.35 0.73
N SER A 289 -27.29 5.81 1.53
CA SER A 289 -27.51 6.85 2.54
C SER A 289 -27.43 8.25 1.93
N ASN A 290 -28.15 9.20 2.55
CA ASN A 290 -28.08 10.61 2.17
C ASN A 290 -26.71 11.27 2.43
N TRP A 291 -25.81 10.58 3.14
CA TRP A 291 -24.49 11.07 3.55
C TRP A 291 -23.37 10.63 2.59
N CYS A 292 -23.72 9.84 1.58
CA CYS A 292 -22.84 9.31 0.56
C CYS A 292 -22.81 10.25 -0.65
N ASP A 293 -21.64 10.86 -0.89
CA ASP A 293 -21.43 11.64 -2.11
C ASP A 293 -20.94 10.75 -3.28
N LEU A 294 -20.80 11.34 -4.47
CA LEU A 294 -20.35 10.61 -5.65
C LEU A 294 -18.98 9.93 -5.44
N ASN A 295 -18.04 10.58 -4.75
CA ASN A 295 -16.72 10.02 -4.52
C ASN A 295 -16.79 8.82 -3.58
N ASP A 296 -17.61 8.90 -2.53
CA ASP A 296 -17.86 7.78 -1.63
C ASP A 296 -18.46 6.59 -2.39
N LYS A 297 -19.46 6.84 -3.26
CA LYS A 297 -20.04 5.79 -4.12
C LYS A 297 -18.99 5.14 -4.99
N ILE A 298 -18.15 5.92 -5.67
CA ILE A 298 -17.05 5.39 -6.49
C ILE A 298 -16.09 4.54 -5.66
N CYS A 299 -15.74 4.96 -4.44
CA CYS A 299 -14.89 4.18 -3.54
C CYS A 299 -15.55 2.86 -3.12
N ILE A 300 -16.84 2.88 -2.81
CA ILE A 300 -17.61 1.69 -2.47
C ILE A 300 -17.67 0.72 -3.66
N LEU A 301 -17.94 1.21 -4.88
CA LEU A 301 -17.94 0.38 -6.09
C LEU A 301 -16.56 -0.23 -6.35
N LYS A 302 -15.48 0.55 -6.21
CA LYS A 302 -14.11 0.04 -6.32
C LYS A 302 -13.78 -1.02 -5.27
N PHE A 303 -14.20 -0.82 -4.02
CA PHE A 303 -14.08 -1.82 -2.97
C PHE A 303 -14.78 -3.14 -3.35
N ILE A 304 -16.05 -3.06 -3.77
CA ILE A 304 -16.81 -4.25 -4.20
C ILE A 304 -16.12 -4.92 -5.39
N LYS A 305 -15.67 -4.15 -6.39
CA LYS A 305 -14.93 -4.69 -7.55
C LYS A 305 -13.67 -5.45 -7.13
N SER A 306 -12.88 -4.92 -6.21
CA SER A 306 -11.69 -5.59 -5.68
C SER A 306 -12.06 -6.89 -4.97
N CYS A 307 -13.12 -6.89 -4.16
CA CYS A 307 -13.64 -8.10 -3.51
C CYS A 307 -14.10 -9.17 -4.53
N ILE A 308 -14.93 -8.81 -5.51
CA ILE A 308 -15.49 -9.81 -6.43
C ILE A 308 -14.48 -10.31 -7.49
N ARG A 309 -13.31 -9.69 -7.63
CA ARG A 309 -12.22 -10.24 -8.44
C ARG A 309 -11.61 -11.50 -7.82
N LEU A 310 -11.72 -11.65 -6.50
CA LEU A 310 -11.29 -12.84 -5.77
C LEU A 310 -12.44 -13.87 -5.78
N PRO A 311 -12.27 -15.08 -6.37
CA PRO A 311 -13.37 -16.02 -6.53
C PRO A 311 -14.06 -16.42 -5.21
N LYS A 312 -13.30 -16.70 -4.14
CA LYS A 312 -13.87 -17.08 -2.84
C LYS A 312 -14.71 -15.94 -2.25
N VAL A 313 -14.18 -14.73 -2.29
CA VAL A 313 -14.85 -13.52 -1.79
C VAL A 313 -16.09 -13.19 -2.63
N ALA A 314 -16.02 -13.33 -3.96
CA ALA A 314 -17.17 -13.14 -4.85
C ALA A 314 -18.34 -14.04 -4.47
N LYS A 315 -18.08 -15.31 -4.15
CA LYS A 315 -19.10 -16.25 -3.66
C LYS A 315 -19.74 -15.77 -2.36
N VAL A 316 -18.94 -15.27 -1.41
CA VAL A 316 -19.44 -14.69 -0.15
C VAL A 316 -20.32 -13.47 -0.43
N PHE A 317 -19.90 -12.55 -1.31
CA PHE A 317 -20.70 -11.37 -1.70
C PHE A 317 -22.04 -11.73 -2.35
N LEU A 318 -22.05 -12.75 -3.21
CA LEU A 318 -23.26 -13.19 -3.89
C LEU A 318 -24.25 -13.88 -2.96
N ILE A 319 -23.77 -14.66 -1.98
CA ILE A 319 -24.60 -15.50 -1.11
C ILE A 319 -24.94 -14.77 0.20
N GLU A 320 -23.93 -14.29 0.93
CA GLU A 320 -24.09 -13.78 2.30
C GLU A 320 -24.43 -12.29 2.37
N TYR A 321 -23.95 -11.52 1.40
CA TYR A 321 -24.20 -10.06 1.33
C TYR A 321 -25.28 -9.68 0.31
N GLY A 322 -25.83 -10.64 -0.44
CA GLY A 322 -26.94 -10.40 -1.36
C GLY A 322 -26.61 -9.38 -2.46
N LEU A 323 -25.38 -9.36 -2.97
CA LEU A 323 -24.87 -8.32 -3.85
C LEU A 323 -25.76 -8.04 -5.07
N THR A 324 -26.35 -9.07 -5.69
CA THR A 324 -27.23 -8.88 -6.85
C THR A 324 -28.57 -8.24 -6.50
N VAL A 325 -29.10 -8.50 -5.30
CA VAL A 325 -30.30 -7.83 -4.79
C VAL A 325 -29.99 -6.37 -4.51
N TRP A 326 -28.86 -6.11 -3.82
CA TRP A 326 -28.38 -4.76 -3.54
C TRP A 326 -28.18 -3.94 -4.83
N LEU A 327 -27.54 -4.54 -5.84
CA LEU A 327 -27.38 -3.93 -7.16
C LEU A 327 -28.76 -3.57 -7.75
N THR A 328 -29.71 -4.51 -7.75
CA THR A 328 -31.04 -4.30 -8.36
C THR A 328 -31.77 -3.12 -7.74
N ASN A 329 -31.66 -2.95 -6.42
CA ASN A 329 -32.24 -1.81 -5.72
C ASN A 329 -31.58 -0.48 -6.11
N ILE A 330 -30.24 -0.45 -6.23
CA ILE A 330 -29.53 0.76 -6.63
C ILE A 330 -29.96 1.21 -8.01
N VAL A 331 -30.00 0.29 -8.98
CA VAL A 331 -30.37 0.65 -10.35
C VAL A 331 -31.83 1.02 -10.49
N ALA A 332 -32.73 0.37 -9.76
CA ALA A 332 -34.12 0.80 -9.70
C ALA A 332 -34.28 2.23 -9.16
N SER A 333 -33.34 2.68 -8.32
CA SER A 333 -33.31 4.05 -7.79
C SER A 333 -32.50 5.05 -8.62
N LEU A 334 -31.93 4.64 -9.77
CA LEU A 334 -31.17 5.52 -10.67
C LEU A 334 -32.12 6.38 -11.53
N ASP A 335 -32.82 7.33 -10.94
CA ASP A 335 -33.67 8.27 -11.71
C ASP A 335 -32.88 9.43 -12.34
N SER A 336 -31.64 9.64 -11.93
CA SER A 336 -30.70 10.56 -12.54
C SER A 336 -29.34 10.39 -11.86
N LYS A 337 -28.24 10.56 -12.61
CA LYS A 337 -26.97 11.21 -12.20
C LYS A 337 -25.71 10.46 -12.63
N ASP A 338 -24.76 11.30 -13.02
CA ASP A 338 -23.32 11.17 -13.23
C ASP A 338 -22.81 9.98 -14.08
N PRO A 339 -22.24 10.25 -15.29
CA PRO A 339 -21.60 9.24 -16.12
C PRO A 339 -20.56 8.39 -15.38
N SER A 340 -19.86 8.99 -14.41
CA SER A 340 -18.80 8.32 -13.65
C SER A 340 -19.32 7.17 -12.77
N GLU A 341 -20.47 7.37 -12.11
CA GLU A 341 -21.12 6.31 -11.30
C GLU A 341 -21.63 5.18 -12.21
N GLN A 342 -22.20 5.53 -13.37
CA GLN A 342 -22.71 4.57 -14.34
C GLN A 342 -21.61 3.70 -14.92
N ASP A 343 -20.47 4.28 -15.27
CA ASP A 343 -19.33 3.54 -15.83
C ASP A 343 -18.75 2.55 -14.80
N GLU A 344 -18.63 2.97 -13.54
CA GLU A 344 -18.20 2.11 -12.44
C GLU A 344 -19.18 0.95 -12.19
N LEU A 345 -20.50 1.20 -12.26
CA LEU A 345 -21.53 0.17 -12.16
C LEU A 345 -21.50 -0.81 -13.35
N LYS A 346 -21.30 -0.32 -14.58
CA LYS A 346 -21.16 -1.15 -15.78
C LYS A 346 -19.95 -2.07 -15.68
N ASP A 347 -18.81 -1.55 -15.22
CA ASP A 347 -17.60 -2.35 -14.98
C ASP A 347 -17.82 -3.40 -13.89
N LEU A 348 -18.45 -3.01 -12.78
CA LEU A 348 -18.80 -3.93 -11.69
C LEU A 348 -19.66 -5.11 -12.19
N VAL A 349 -20.67 -4.86 -13.03
CA VAL A 349 -21.51 -5.92 -13.62
C VAL A 349 -20.70 -6.86 -14.51
N LYS A 350 -19.79 -6.32 -15.35
CA LYS A 350 -18.93 -7.13 -16.23
C LYS A 350 -18.02 -8.05 -15.42
N ILE A 351 -17.37 -7.52 -14.38
CA ILE A 351 -16.52 -8.30 -13.48
C ILE A 351 -17.36 -9.37 -12.77
N LEU A 352 -18.54 -9.00 -12.25
CA LEU A 352 -19.41 -9.94 -11.55
C LEU A 352 -19.85 -11.10 -12.45
N GLN A 353 -20.15 -10.86 -13.72
CA GLN A 353 -20.47 -11.91 -14.69
C GLN A 353 -19.29 -12.87 -14.91
N LYS A 354 -18.07 -12.34 -15.02
CA LYS A 354 -16.85 -13.15 -15.13
C LYS A 354 -16.62 -13.98 -13.86
N SER A 355 -16.75 -13.36 -12.69
CA SER A 355 -16.57 -14.03 -11.40
C SER A 355 -17.62 -15.10 -11.14
N CYS A 356 -18.88 -14.88 -11.52
CA CYS A 356 -19.93 -15.90 -11.45
C CYS A 356 -19.58 -17.18 -12.22
N ARG A 357 -18.91 -17.06 -13.38
CA ARG A 357 -18.48 -18.23 -14.18
C ARG A 357 -17.33 -19.00 -13.54
N ASN A 358 -16.48 -18.29 -12.80
CA ASN A 358 -15.27 -18.84 -12.17
C ASN A 358 -15.50 -19.27 -10.71
N THR A 359 -16.73 -19.16 -10.20
CA THR A 359 -17.07 -19.50 -8.82
C THR A 359 -17.86 -20.79 -8.74
N ASP A 360 -17.49 -21.64 -7.78
CA ASP A 360 -18.22 -22.87 -7.45
C ASP A 360 -19.50 -22.55 -6.68
N LEU A 361 -20.47 -21.97 -7.38
CA LEU A 361 -21.80 -21.64 -6.89
C LEU A 361 -22.71 -22.88 -6.99
N PRO A 362 -23.61 -23.09 -6.02
CA PRO A 362 -24.67 -24.09 -6.15
C PRO A 362 -25.48 -23.84 -7.44
N LYS A 363 -25.81 -24.89 -8.21
CA LYS A 363 -26.46 -24.79 -9.54
C LYS A 363 -27.70 -23.88 -9.55
N ASN A 364 -28.53 -23.94 -8.51
CA ASN A 364 -29.73 -23.12 -8.40
C ASN A 364 -29.40 -21.64 -8.16
N CYS A 365 -28.42 -21.37 -7.29
CA CYS A 365 -27.91 -20.02 -7.04
C CYS A 365 -27.32 -19.44 -8.33
N TYR A 366 -26.45 -20.18 -9.02
CA TYR A 366 -25.87 -19.74 -10.30
C TYR A 366 -26.94 -19.34 -11.34
N LYS A 367 -27.98 -20.16 -11.51
CA LYS A 367 -29.10 -19.84 -12.42
C LYS A 367 -29.84 -18.57 -12.01
N GLN A 368 -30.10 -18.38 -10.71
CA GLN A 368 -30.78 -17.19 -10.19
C GLN A 368 -29.92 -15.93 -10.40
N GLN A 369 -28.64 -16.00 -10.06
CA GLN A 369 -27.69 -14.90 -10.26
C GLN A 369 -27.58 -14.51 -11.74
N LEU A 370 -27.45 -15.50 -12.65
CA LEU A 370 -27.43 -15.24 -14.09
C LEU A 370 -28.73 -14.62 -14.61
N LYS A 371 -29.89 -15.08 -14.13
CA LYS A 371 -31.18 -14.53 -14.55
C LYS A 371 -31.28 -13.06 -14.15
N MET A 372 -30.87 -12.73 -12.93
CA MET A 372 -30.78 -11.34 -12.49
C MET A 372 -29.82 -10.57 -13.38
N LEU A 373 -28.57 -11.02 -13.54
CA LEU A 373 -27.51 -10.38 -14.35
C LEU A 373 -27.86 -10.20 -15.84
N LYS A 374 -28.74 -11.02 -16.43
CA LYS A 374 -29.21 -10.83 -17.82
C LYS A 374 -30.05 -9.57 -18.01
N VAL A 375 -30.77 -9.13 -16.98
CA VAL A 375 -31.51 -7.85 -16.99
C VAL A 375 -30.52 -6.68 -17.14
N TRP A 376 -29.29 -6.86 -16.67
CA TRP A 376 -28.26 -5.82 -16.63
C TRP A 376 -27.49 -5.64 -17.92
N VAL A 377 -27.27 -6.71 -18.68
CA VAL A 377 -26.65 -6.63 -20.02
C VAL A 377 -27.43 -5.64 -20.88
N LYS A 378 -28.76 -5.77 -20.87
CA LYS A 378 -29.67 -4.87 -21.61
C LYS A 378 -29.56 -3.42 -21.17
N PHE A 379 -29.42 -3.15 -19.87
CA PHE A 379 -29.23 -1.79 -19.33
C PHE A 379 -27.87 -1.19 -19.71
N SER A 380 -26.81 -2.00 -19.69
CA SER A 380 -25.47 -1.57 -20.08
C SER A 380 -25.34 -1.28 -21.59
N GLU A 381 -26.12 -1.98 -22.41
CA GLU A 381 -26.16 -1.81 -23.87
C GLU A 381 -27.08 -0.64 -24.27
N SER A 382 -28.26 -0.49 -23.66
CA SER A 382 -29.23 0.56 -24.02
C SER A 382 -28.75 1.99 -23.75
N SER A 383 -27.84 2.18 -22.79
CA SER A 383 -27.26 3.49 -22.44
C SER A 383 -26.04 3.87 -23.27
N SER A 384 -25.56 2.99 -24.17
CA SER A 384 -24.47 3.28 -25.12
C SER A 384 -24.93 3.80 -26.47
N VAL A 385 -26.25 3.85 -26.71
CA VAL A 385 -26.87 4.24 -27.99
C VAL A 385 -27.31 5.71 -27.99
N THR A 386 -27.14 6.43 -26.87
CA THR A 386 -27.56 7.83 -26.69
C THR A 386 -26.41 8.79 -26.39
N SER A 387 -25.23 8.55 -26.97
CA SER A 387 -24.11 9.51 -26.98
C SER A 387 -23.87 10.07 -28.37
#